data_AF-X7YRS8-F1
#
_entry.id   AF-X7YRS8-F1
#
_cell.length_a   1.000
_cell.length_b   1.000
_cell.length_c   1.000
_cell.angle_alpha   90.00
_cell.angle_beta   90.00
_cell.angle_gamma   90.00
#
_symmetry.space_group_name_H-M   'P 1'
#
loop_
_entity.id
_entity.type
_entity.pdbx_description
1 polymer ?
#
loop_
_entity_poly.entity_id
_entity_poly.type
_entity_poly.pdbx_seq_one_letter_code
_entity_poly.pdbx_strand_id
1 'polypeptide(L)'
;MIDKLLDAVYRWENKVAAFTATGDPDDDIVLTHDGRGRLIGCDIRTGLQEELTVGELEDAMNDAIAKNAERTYAGIQAMAAEFRAEFAQIPEEFAQHPVAAEFAAALRGVG
;
A
#
# COMPACT_ATOMS: atom_id res chain seq x y z
N MET A 1 15.53 -15.26 14.39
CA MET A 1 14.09 -15.60 14.25
C MET A 1 13.26 -14.35 14.27
N ILE A 2 13.32 -13.58 15.36
CA ILE A 2 12.79 -12.21 15.41
C ILE A 2 13.43 -11.36 14.31
N ASP A 3 14.73 -11.49 14.06
CA ASP A 3 15.42 -10.67 13.05
C ASP A 3 14.89 -10.87 11.63
N LYS A 4 14.69 -12.11 11.16
CA LYS A 4 14.09 -12.38 9.83
C LYS A 4 12.65 -11.84 9.71
N LEU A 5 11.87 -11.94 10.78
CA LEU A 5 10.50 -11.42 10.82
C LEU A 5 10.50 -9.89 10.82
N LEU A 6 11.37 -9.26 11.62
CA LEU A 6 11.58 -7.82 11.64
C LEU A 6 12.08 -7.32 10.29
N ASP A 7 13.00 -8.02 9.64
CA ASP A 7 13.49 -7.69 8.30
C ASP A 7 12.36 -7.72 7.26
N ALA A 8 11.51 -8.74 7.28
CA ALA A 8 10.35 -8.81 6.39
C ALA A 8 9.37 -7.65 6.64
N VAL A 9 9.13 -7.30 7.91
CA VAL A 9 8.29 -6.15 8.30
C VAL A 9 8.92 -4.83 7.83
N TYR A 10 10.21 -4.61 8.06
CA TYR A 10 10.91 -3.39 7.64
C TYR A 10 10.98 -3.27 6.12
N ARG A 11 11.19 -4.38 5.40
CA ARG A 11 11.11 -4.39 3.93
C ARG A 11 9.72 -3.97 3.44
N TRP A 12 8.67 -4.51 4.05
CA TRP A 12 7.30 -4.14 3.70
C TRP A 12 7.00 -2.67 4.04
N GLU A 13 7.39 -2.20 5.23
CA GLU A 13 7.24 -0.80 5.63
C GLU A 13 7.95 0.15 4.65
N ASN A 14 9.18 -0.17 4.26
CA ASN A 14 9.95 0.62 3.30
C ASN A 14 9.28 0.64 1.91
N LYS A 15 8.72 -0.50 1.46
CA LYS A 15 7.95 -0.56 0.21
C LYS A 15 6.72 0.36 0.26
N VAL A 16 5.95 0.29 1.34
CA VAL A 16 4.77 1.16 1.52
C VAL A 16 5.18 2.62 1.61
N ALA A 17 6.27 2.94 2.32
CA ALA A 17 6.78 4.30 2.44
C ALA A 17 7.28 4.90 1.12
N ALA A 18 7.82 4.07 0.22
CA ALA A 18 8.27 4.48 -1.10
C ALA A 18 7.16 4.47 -2.17
N PHE A 19 6.00 3.89 -1.86
CA PHE A 19 4.89 3.79 -2.80
C PHE A 19 4.21 5.14 -3.01
N THR A 20 3.91 5.42 -4.29
CA THR A 20 3.09 6.55 -4.72
C THR A 20 2.10 6.08 -5.76
N ALA A 21 0.86 6.55 -5.66
CA ALA A 21 -0.18 6.33 -6.66
C ALA A 21 -0.57 7.67 -7.29
N THR A 22 -0.48 7.74 -8.61
CA THR A 22 -0.77 8.94 -9.40
C THR A 22 -1.96 8.70 -10.35
N GLY A 23 -2.74 9.77 -10.56
CA GLY A 23 -3.78 9.90 -11.57
C GLY A 23 -3.30 9.59 -12.99
N ASP A 24 -4.22 9.45 -13.94
CA ASP A 24 -3.80 9.35 -15.34
C ASP A 24 -3.30 10.74 -15.79
N PRO A 25 -2.13 10.88 -16.43
CA PRO A 25 -1.65 12.18 -16.91
C PRO A 25 -2.61 12.89 -17.89
N ASP A 26 -3.49 12.13 -18.54
CA ASP A 26 -4.50 12.68 -19.47
C ASP A 26 -5.82 13.07 -18.75
N ASP A 27 -5.95 12.81 -17.44
CA ASP A 27 -7.11 13.26 -16.66
C ASP A 27 -7.08 14.78 -16.44
N ASP A 28 -8.26 15.40 -16.36
CA ASP A 28 -8.41 16.84 -16.06
C ASP A 28 -7.88 17.23 -14.67
N ILE A 29 -7.90 16.29 -13.72
CA ILE A 29 -7.37 16.45 -12.36
C ILE A 29 -6.52 15.22 -12.04
N VAL A 30 -5.21 15.41 -11.92
CA VAL A 30 -4.23 14.37 -11.63
C VAL A 30 -3.79 14.51 -10.18
N LEU A 31 -4.16 13.55 -9.34
CA LEU A 31 -3.76 13.53 -7.93
C LEU A 31 -2.64 12.54 -7.70
N THR A 32 -1.75 12.83 -6.77
CA THR A 32 -0.74 11.88 -6.29
C THR A 32 -0.88 11.68 -4.79
N HIS A 33 -1.07 10.43 -4.35
CA HIS A 33 -1.06 10.02 -2.95
C HIS A 33 0.18 9.18 -2.63
N ASP A 34 0.69 9.31 -1.42
CA ASP A 34 1.71 8.38 -0.90
C ASP A 34 1.08 7.10 -0.34
N GLY A 35 1.89 6.10 0.00
CA GLY A 35 1.42 4.84 0.58
C GLY A 35 0.78 4.94 1.97
N ARG A 36 0.72 6.14 2.57
CA ARG A 36 -0.05 6.42 3.79
C ARG A 36 -1.41 7.08 3.48
N GLY A 37 -1.73 7.27 2.19
CA GLY A 37 -2.94 7.93 1.74
C GLY A 37 -2.90 9.45 1.84
N ARG A 38 -1.73 10.06 2.06
CA ARG A 38 -1.60 11.53 2.08
C ARG A 38 -1.54 12.05 0.65
N LEU A 39 -2.30 13.11 0.36
CA LEU A 39 -2.18 13.84 -0.89
C LEU A 39 -0.84 14.61 -0.91
N ILE A 40 0.00 14.34 -1.92
CA ILE A 40 1.33 14.94 -2.07
C ILE A 40 1.52 15.67 -3.41
N GLY A 41 0.57 15.55 -4.33
CA GLY A 41 0.56 16.26 -5.61
C GLY A 41 -0.86 16.41 -6.15
N CYS A 42 -1.12 17.53 -6.82
CA CYS A 42 -2.40 17.84 -7.45
C CYS A 42 -2.12 18.74 -8.66
N ASP A 43 -2.30 18.21 -9.85
CA ASP A 43 -2.21 18.94 -11.10
C ASP A 43 -3.60 19.04 -11.71
N ILE A 44 -4.02 20.27 -12.02
CA ILE A 44 -5.32 20.56 -12.62
C ILE A 44 -5.07 21.09 -14.03
N ARG A 45 -5.80 20.55 -15.01
CA ARG A 45 -5.73 21.02 -16.40
C ARG A 45 -5.97 22.52 -16.45
N THR A 46 -5.12 23.21 -17.20
CA THR A 46 -5.26 24.65 -17.42
C THR A 46 -6.63 24.96 -18.05
N GLY A 47 -7.33 25.95 -17.50
CA GLY A 47 -8.65 26.37 -17.97
C GLY A 47 -9.84 25.64 -17.32
N LEU A 48 -9.63 24.51 -16.65
CA LEU A 48 -10.73 23.71 -16.08
C LEU A 48 -11.61 24.52 -15.10
N GLN A 49 -10.99 25.40 -14.31
CA GLN A 49 -11.71 26.25 -13.34
C GLN A 49 -12.58 27.34 -14.00
N GLU A 50 -12.31 27.67 -15.27
CA GLU A 50 -13.11 28.62 -16.06
C GLU A 50 -14.24 27.89 -16.82
N GLU A 51 -14.07 26.60 -17.06
CA GLU A 51 -15.01 25.74 -17.77
C GLU A 51 -16.10 25.17 -16.85
N LEU A 52 -15.80 24.97 -15.57
CA LEU A 52 -16.69 24.34 -14.60
C LEU A 52 -17.27 25.37 -13.61
N THR A 53 -18.51 25.15 -13.20
CA THR A 53 -19.04 25.78 -11.99
C THR A 53 -18.33 25.26 -10.74
N VAL A 54 -18.48 25.96 -9.62
CA VAL A 54 -17.91 25.52 -8.33
C VAL A 54 -18.37 24.10 -7.96
N GLY A 55 -19.65 23.79 -8.14
CA GLY A 55 -20.18 22.46 -7.83
C GLY A 55 -19.60 21.37 -8.74
N GLU A 56 -19.48 21.64 -10.04
CA GLU A 56 -18.89 20.69 -10.99
C GLU A 56 -17.39 20.47 -10.73
N LEU A 57 -16.67 21.51 -10.31
CA LEU A 57 -15.27 21.39 -9.91
C LEU A 57 -15.11 20.58 -8.62
N GLU A 58 -16.00 20.78 -7.64
CA GLU A 58 -16.04 19.99 -6.41
C GLU A 58 -16.30 18.51 -6.71
N ASP A 59 -17.28 18.21 -7.57
CA ASP A 59 -17.60 16.85 -8.00
C ASP A 59 -16.40 16.22 -8.73
N ALA A 60 -15.80 16.93 -9.69
CA ALA A 60 -14.63 16.46 -10.43
C ALA A 60 -13.43 16.18 -9.50
N MET A 61 -13.20 17.03 -8.49
CA MET A 61 -12.15 16.82 -7.50
C MET A 61 -12.41 15.58 -6.64
N ASN A 62 -13.65 15.40 -6.17
CA ASN A 62 -14.03 14.23 -5.37
C ASN A 62 -13.90 12.94 -6.17
N ASP A 63 -14.28 12.95 -7.44
CA ASP A 63 -14.11 11.82 -8.35
C ASP A 63 -12.63 11.47 -8.56
N ALA A 64 -11.77 12.48 -8.75
CA ALA A 64 -10.32 12.28 -8.87
C ALA A 64 -9.71 11.70 -7.58
N ILE A 65 -10.16 12.18 -6.41
CA ILE A 65 -9.75 11.65 -5.10
C ILE A 65 -10.16 10.19 -4.98
N ALA A 66 -11.43 9.86 -5.25
CA ALA A 66 -11.96 8.50 -5.14
C ALA A 66 -11.20 7.53 -6.06
N LYS A 67 -11.04 7.89 -7.34
CA LYS A 67 -10.29 7.08 -8.31
C LYS A 67 -8.86 6.81 -7.86
N ASN A 68 -8.15 7.83 -7.36
CA ASN A 68 -6.76 7.63 -6.94
C ASN A 68 -6.65 6.92 -5.58
N ALA A 69 -7.64 7.05 -4.70
CA ALA A 69 -7.72 6.27 -3.47
C ALA A 69 -7.91 4.77 -3.76
N GLU A 70 -8.73 4.42 -4.76
CA GLU A 70 -8.87 3.03 -5.22
C GLU A 70 -7.55 2.46 -5.75
N ARG A 71 -6.81 3.24 -6.56
CA ARG A 71 -5.47 2.86 -7.05
C ARG A 71 -4.47 2.66 -5.90
N THR A 72 -4.49 3.57 -4.93
CA THR A 72 -3.65 3.50 -3.72
C THR A 72 -3.96 2.22 -2.94
N TYR A 73 -5.24 1.93 -2.71
CA TYR A 73 -5.67 0.74 -2.01
C TYR A 73 -5.26 -0.55 -2.74
N ALA A 74 -5.44 -0.61 -4.07
CA ALA A 74 -5.04 -1.76 -4.88
C ALA A 74 -3.52 -2.01 -4.80
N GLY A 75 -2.70 -0.95 -4.88
CA GLY A 75 -1.25 -1.05 -4.73
C GLY A 75 -0.84 -1.56 -3.35
N ILE A 76 -1.46 -1.06 -2.28
CA ILE A 76 -1.22 -1.54 -0.92
C ILE A 76 -1.63 -3.01 -0.75
N GLN A 77 -2.77 -3.42 -1.32
CA GLN A 77 -3.21 -4.82 -1.26
C GLN A 77 -2.24 -5.77 -1.97
N ALA A 78 -1.66 -5.36 -3.11
CA ALA A 78 -0.63 -6.14 -3.79
C ALA A 78 0.63 -6.29 -2.91
N MET A 79 1.11 -5.20 -2.31
CA MET A 79 2.25 -5.26 -1.38
C MET A 79 1.95 -6.11 -0.14
N ALA A 80 0.72 -6.08 0.38
CA ALA A 80 0.28 -6.91 1.48
C ALA A 80 0.16 -8.40 1.10
N ALA A 81 -0.16 -8.71 -0.16
CA ALA A 81 -0.15 -10.08 -0.66
C ALA A 81 1.28 -10.62 -0.76
N GLU A 82 2.23 -9.83 -1.27
CA GLU A 82 3.67 -10.16 -1.27
C GLU A 82 4.19 -10.44 0.13
N PHE A 83 3.91 -9.54 1.09
CA PHE A 83 4.33 -9.71 2.48
C PHE A 83 3.75 -10.98 3.10
N ARG A 84 2.46 -11.29 2.85
CA ARG A 84 1.83 -12.53 3.33
C ARG A 84 2.47 -13.78 2.75
N ALA A 85 2.83 -13.76 1.46
CA ALA A 85 3.53 -14.87 0.81
C ALA A 85 4.93 -15.09 1.41
N GLU A 86 5.70 -14.02 1.61
CA GLU A 86 7.01 -14.07 2.26
C GLU A 86 6.88 -14.60 3.70
N PHE A 87 5.90 -14.08 4.45
CA PHE A 87 5.63 -14.50 5.83
C PHE A 87 5.23 -15.98 5.92
N ALA A 88 4.45 -16.50 4.96
CA ALA A 88 4.03 -17.90 4.93
C ALA A 88 5.21 -18.87 4.68
N GLN A 89 6.25 -18.45 3.98
CA GLN A 89 7.45 -19.26 3.73
C GLN A 89 8.42 -19.30 4.92
N ILE A 90 8.40 -18.29 5.78
CA ILE A 90 9.29 -18.23 6.95
C ILE A 90 9.10 -19.48 7.85
N PRO A 91 7.88 -19.90 8.26
CA PRO A 91 7.66 -21.14 9.00
C PRO A 91 8.13 -22.42 8.27
N GLU A 92 8.03 -22.50 6.94
CA GLU A 92 8.44 -23.66 6.14
C GLU A 92 9.98 -23.82 6.10
N GLU A 93 10.73 -22.72 5.96
CA GLU A 93 12.19 -22.73 6.12
C GLU A 93 12.60 -23.18 7.52
N PHE A 94 11.81 -22.82 8.54
CA PHE A 94 12.03 -23.27 9.91
C PHE A 94 11.76 -24.76 10.08
N ALA A 95 10.79 -25.38 9.40
CA ALA A 95 10.53 -26.83 9.52
C ALA A 95 11.76 -27.70 9.20
N GLN A 96 12.75 -27.17 8.47
CA GLN A 96 14.03 -27.80 8.18
C GLN A 96 15.13 -27.53 9.22
N HIS A 97 14.89 -26.65 10.19
CA HIS A 97 15.82 -26.26 11.24
C HIS A 97 15.69 -27.17 12.48
N PRO A 98 16.80 -27.67 13.07
CA PRO A 98 16.76 -28.69 14.14
C PRO A 98 15.97 -28.28 15.39
N VAL A 99 15.78 -26.97 15.63
CA VAL A 99 15.10 -26.41 16.82
C VAL A 99 13.62 -26.06 16.55
N ALA A 100 13.12 -26.24 15.32
CA ALA A 100 11.78 -25.79 14.97
C ALA A 100 10.65 -26.62 15.57
N ALA A 101 10.90 -27.88 15.89
CA ALA A 101 9.94 -28.71 16.61
C ALA A 101 9.66 -28.17 18.03
N GLU A 102 10.71 -27.71 18.73
CA GLU A 102 10.60 -27.12 20.07
C GLU A 102 9.90 -25.76 20.03
N PHE A 103 10.21 -24.95 19.02
CA PHE A 103 9.57 -23.64 18.85
C PHE A 103 8.09 -23.75 18.47
N ALA A 104 7.73 -24.68 17.57
CA ALA A 104 6.35 -24.96 17.20
C ALA A 104 5.53 -25.59 18.34
N ALA A 105 6.18 -26.29 19.28
CA ALA A 105 5.55 -26.76 20.51
C ALA A 105 5.31 -25.60 21.49
N ALA A 106 6.28 -24.69 21.65
CA ALA A 106 6.14 -23.52 22.51
C ALA A 106 5.00 -22.59 22.05
N LEU A 107 4.87 -22.32 20.74
CA LEU A 107 3.77 -21.53 20.18
C LEU A 107 2.38 -22.17 20.38
N ARG A 108 2.30 -23.50 20.36
CA ARG A 108 1.04 -24.24 20.60
C ARG A 108 0.67 -24.37 22.08
N GLY A 109 1.64 -24.21 22.99
CA GLY A 109 1.42 -24.28 24.44
C GLY A 109 0.94 -22.98 25.09
N VAL A 110 0.76 -21.90 24.32
CA VAL A 110 0.21 -20.60 24.79
C VAL A 110 -1.28 -20.44 24.47
N GLY A 111 -1.97 -21.53 24.10
CA GLY A 111 -3.41 -21.58 23.84
C GLY A 111 -4.21 -22.10 25.04
#